data_AF-A0A7K1Y057-F1
#
_entry.id   AF-A0A7K1Y057-F1
#
_cell.length_a   1.000
_cell.length_b   1.000
_cell.length_c   1.000
_cell.angle_alpha   90.00
_cell.angle_beta   90.00
_cell.angle_gamma   90.00
#
_symmetry.space_group_name_H-M   'P 1'
#
loop_
_entity.id
_entity.type
_entity.pdbx_description
1 polymer ?
#
loop_
_entity_poly.entity_id
_entity_poly.type
_entity_poly.pdbx_seq_one_letter_code
_entity_poly.pdbx_strand_id
1 'polypeptide(L)'
;MKKFLKITFAAFAFFVVFMITCMGFRPVDTTGENAVTVNARILSVYEAGTKDAVFEVAGNPRVMYINRGLEHGLRLNELRSTLVGKTVEISYARHWTLFPSSLNSKHIVALKMGEKVIYSELD
;
A
#
# COMPACT_ATOMS: atom_id res chain seq x y z
N MET A 1 42.20 24.10 10.99
CA MET A 1 40.94 24.64 10.40
C MET A 1 40.38 23.80 9.26
N LYS A 2 41.08 23.57 8.13
CA LYS A 2 40.53 22.82 6.98
C LYS A 2 40.05 21.39 7.29
N LYS A 3 40.79 20.63 8.13
CA LYS A 3 40.38 19.27 8.55
C LYS A 3 39.10 19.29 9.41
N PHE A 4 39.02 20.22 10.36
CA PHE A 4 37.84 20.40 11.21
C PHE A 4 36.61 20.74 10.37
N LEU A 5 36.73 21.69 9.43
CA LEU A 5 35.65 22.06 8.51
C LEU A 5 35.16 20.89 7.66
N LYS A 6 36.08 20.05 7.16
CA LYS A 6 35.73 18.83 6.41
C LYS A 6 34.96 17.81 7.26
N ILE A 7 35.37 17.62 8.52
CA ILE A 7 34.69 16.72 9.45
C ILE A 7 33.29 17.25 9.78
N THR A 8 33.14 18.54 10.08
CA THR A 8 31.84 19.16 10.34
C THR A 8 30.91 19.03 9.14
N PHE A 9 31.42 19.27 7.93
CA PHE A 9 30.64 19.11 6.70
C PHE A 9 30.21 17.65 6.47
N ALA A 10 31.12 16.70 6.67
CA ALA A 10 30.81 15.27 6.53
C ALA A 10 29.76 14.81 7.56
N ALA A 11 29.87 15.26 8.81
CA ALA A 11 28.89 14.97 9.86
C ALA A 11 27.51 15.56 9.54
N PHE A 12 27.46 16.78 9.02
CA PHE A 12 26.21 17.39 8.58
C PHE A 12 25.58 16.63 7.41
N ALA A 13 26.37 16.27 6.39
CA ALA A 13 25.88 15.47 5.27
C ALA A 13 25.33 14.10 5.72
N PHE A 14 26.03 13.42 6.64
CA PHE A 14 25.56 12.18 7.24
C PHE A 14 24.23 12.38 7.98
N PHE A 15 24.12 13.45 8.78
CA PHE A 15 22.89 13.75 9.51
C PHE A 15 21.70 13.98 8.57
N VAL A 16 21.91 14.69 7.45
CA VAL A 16 20.86 14.90 6.44
C VAL A 16 20.42 13.58 5.82
N VAL A 17 21.37 12.72 5.42
CA VAL A 17 21.05 11.39 4.86
C VAL A 17 20.30 10.54 5.89
N PHE A 18 20.76 10.54 7.14
CA PHE A 18 20.11 9.84 8.25
C PHE A 18 18.66 10.29 8.46
N MET A 19 18.41 11.61 8.45
CA MET A 19 17.05 12.16 8.58
C MET A 19 16.14 11.73 7.41
N ILE A 20 16.65 11.75 6.18
CA ILE A 20 15.90 11.28 4.99
C ILE A 20 15.56 9.80 5.14
N THR A 21 16.50 8.97 5.59
CA THR A 21 16.27 7.54 5.84
C THR A 21 15.20 7.32 6.91
N CYS A 22 15.24 8.06 8.02
CA CYS A 22 14.22 7.98 9.08
C CYS A 22 12.81 8.33 8.58
N MET A 23 12.69 9.26 7.63
CA MET A 23 11.39 9.58 7.01
C MET A 23 10.81 8.41 6.18
N GLY A 24 11.65 7.50 5.68
CA GLY A 24 11.24 6.31 4.97
C GLY A 24 10.61 5.22 5.86
N PHE A 25 10.84 5.26 7.18
CA PHE A 25 10.32 4.29 8.15
C PHE A 25 9.01 4.73 8.82
N ARG A 26 8.34 5.76 8.31
CA ARG A 26 7.04 6.17 8.86
C ARG A 26 5.98 5.10 8.58
N PRO A 27 5.17 4.72 9.58
CA PRO A 27 4.07 3.79 9.37
C PRO A 27 3.08 4.37 8.36
N VAL A 28 2.43 3.49 7.60
CA VAL A 28 1.34 3.87 6.71
C VAL A 28 0.11 4.15 7.56
N ASP A 29 -0.47 5.33 7.37
CA ASP A 29 -1.73 5.70 8.01
C ASP A 29 -2.91 5.03 7.28
N THR A 30 -3.53 4.06 7.95
CA THR A 30 -4.66 3.26 7.45
C THR A 30 -6.03 3.80 7.85
N THR A 31 -6.09 4.96 8.50
CA THR A 31 -7.36 5.57 8.92
C THR A 31 -8.25 5.93 7.73
N GLY A 32 -9.57 5.93 7.96
CA GLY A 32 -10.55 6.28 6.93
C GLY A 32 -10.37 7.69 6.37
N GLU A 33 -9.87 8.63 7.19
CA GLU A 33 -9.62 10.02 6.78
C GLU A 33 -8.52 10.13 5.71
N ASN A 34 -7.53 9.24 5.76
CA ASN A 34 -6.43 9.19 4.79
C ASN A 34 -6.66 8.19 3.65
N ALA A 35 -7.78 7.48 3.67
CA ALA A 35 -8.15 6.52 2.64
C ALA A 35 -8.66 7.22 1.38
N VAL A 36 -8.31 6.67 0.22
CA VAL A 36 -8.83 7.11 -1.08
C VAL A 36 -9.67 5.98 -1.68
N THR A 37 -10.93 6.30 -1.97
CA THR A 37 -11.89 5.34 -2.53
C THR A 37 -11.96 5.46 -4.05
N VAL A 38 -11.91 4.32 -4.74
CA VAL A 38 -12.04 4.22 -6.19
C VAL A 38 -12.95 3.06 -6.56
N ASN A 39 -13.71 3.22 -7.64
CA ASN A 39 -14.43 2.11 -8.27
C ASN A 39 -13.55 1.50 -9.35
N ALA A 40 -13.23 0.21 -9.22
CA ALA A 40 -12.29 -0.46 -10.09
C ALA A 40 -12.79 -1.85 -10.49
N ARG A 41 -12.59 -2.22 -11.75
CA ARG A 41 -12.90 -3.56 -12.24
C ARG A 41 -11.72 -4.50 -11.94
N ILE A 42 -11.96 -5.58 -11.20
CA ILE A 42 -10.93 -6.57 -10.89
C ILE A 42 -10.65 -7.43 -12.13
N LEU A 43 -9.38 -7.54 -12.50
CA LEU A 43 -8.90 -8.39 -13.58
C LEU A 43 -8.41 -9.74 -13.06
N SER A 44 -7.64 -9.74 -11.97
CA SER A 44 -7.09 -10.94 -11.37
C SER A 44 -6.89 -10.76 -9.87
N VAL A 45 -6.85 -11.89 -9.16
CA VAL A 45 -6.53 -11.94 -7.72
C VAL A 45 -5.52 -13.06 -7.49
N TYR A 46 -4.44 -12.79 -6.77
CA TYR A 46 -3.40 -13.78 -6.47
C TYR A 46 -2.70 -13.48 -5.14
N GLU A 47 -1.88 -14.42 -4.70
CA GLU A 47 -1.02 -14.25 -3.53
C GLU A 47 0.34 -13.72 -3.95
N ALA A 48 0.86 -12.77 -3.18
CA ALA A 48 2.25 -12.37 -3.24
C ALA A 48 2.80 -12.09 -1.83
N GLY A 49 4.12 -11.98 -1.72
CA GLY A 49 4.75 -11.62 -0.44
C GLY A 49 4.48 -12.63 0.67
N THR A 50 4.14 -12.13 1.85
CA THR A 50 3.85 -12.97 3.02
C THR A 50 2.35 -13.07 3.21
N LYS A 51 1.69 -13.87 2.37
CA LYS A 51 0.24 -14.13 2.41
C LYS A 51 -0.62 -12.88 2.19
N ASP A 52 -0.15 -11.99 1.32
CA ASP A 52 -0.92 -10.82 0.90
C ASP A 52 -1.91 -11.22 -0.20
N ALA A 53 -3.11 -10.66 -0.16
CA ALA A 53 -4.07 -10.81 -1.26
C ALA A 53 -3.90 -9.64 -2.22
N VAL A 54 -3.46 -9.93 -3.45
CA VAL A 54 -3.15 -8.94 -4.47
C VAL A 54 -4.26 -8.90 -5.53
N PHE A 55 -4.61 -7.69 -5.96
CA PHE A 55 -5.68 -7.37 -6.90
C PHE A 55 -5.13 -6.55 -8.06
N GLU A 56 -5.26 -7.08 -9.27
CA GLU A 56 -5.03 -6.32 -10.50
C GLU A 56 -6.34 -5.69 -10.95
N VAL A 57 -6.28 -4.41 -11.33
CA VAL A 57 -7.45 -3.62 -11.69
C VAL A 57 -7.34 -3.04 -13.10
N ALA A 58 -8.46 -2.94 -13.79
CA ALA A 58 -8.50 -2.42 -15.16
C ALA A 58 -8.11 -0.94 -15.23
N GLY A 59 -7.31 -0.58 -16.23
CA GLY A 59 -6.97 0.82 -16.54
C GLY A 59 -5.99 1.47 -15.56
N ASN A 60 -5.44 0.73 -14.59
CA ASN A 60 -4.45 1.23 -13.66
C ASN A 60 -3.27 0.25 -13.58
N PRO A 61 -2.04 0.67 -13.92
CA PRO A 61 -0.87 -0.20 -13.80
C PRO A 61 -0.46 -0.46 -12.34
N ARG A 62 -1.11 0.20 -11.37
CA ARG A 62 -0.82 0.02 -9.95
C ARG A 62 -1.51 -1.25 -9.43
N VAL A 63 -0.71 -2.06 -8.73
CA VAL A 63 -1.15 -3.25 -8.04
C VAL A 63 -1.76 -2.85 -6.70
N MET A 64 -2.92 -3.37 -6.35
CA MET A 64 -3.55 -3.11 -5.05
C MET A 64 -3.49 -4.38 -4.20
N TYR A 65 -3.28 -4.27 -2.89
CA TYR A 65 -3.11 -5.44 -2.04
C TYR A 65 -3.71 -5.27 -0.66
N ILE A 66 -4.14 -6.37 -0.06
CA ILE A 66 -4.50 -6.46 1.35
C ILE A 66 -3.34 -7.17 2.06
N ASN A 67 -2.67 -6.46 2.96
CA ASN A 67 -1.55 -6.98 3.75
C ASN A 67 -2.01 -8.13 4.65
N ARG A 68 -1.32 -9.27 4.62
CA ARG A 68 -1.65 -10.49 5.38
C ARG A 68 -3.11 -10.93 5.27
N GLY A 69 -3.78 -10.57 4.18
CA GLY A 69 -5.21 -10.85 4.01
C GLY A 69 -5.55 -12.33 4.18
N LEU A 70 -4.67 -13.23 3.74
CA LEU A 70 -4.92 -14.67 3.84
C LEU A 70 -4.69 -15.23 5.25
N GLU A 71 -3.96 -14.52 6.12
CA GLU A 71 -3.88 -14.85 7.55
C GLU A 71 -5.15 -14.44 8.30
N HIS A 72 -5.81 -13.38 7.85
CA HIS A 72 -7.04 -12.86 8.42
C HIS A 72 -8.32 -13.49 7.84
N GLY A 73 -8.18 -14.66 7.21
CA GLY A 73 -9.31 -15.47 6.76
C GLY A 73 -9.79 -15.19 5.33
N LEU A 74 -9.17 -14.29 4.59
CA LEU A 74 -9.46 -14.16 3.16
C LEU A 74 -9.00 -15.40 2.40
N ARG A 75 -9.82 -15.88 1.48
CA ARG A 75 -9.53 -17.07 0.68
C ARG A 75 -9.48 -16.68 -0.78
N LEU A 76 -8.33 -16.93 -1.44
CA LEU A 76 -8.11 -16.58 -2.84
C LEU A 76 -9.18 -17.13 -3.78
N ASN A 77 -9.61 -18.38 -3.57
CA ASN A 77 -10.61 -19.01 -4.41
C ASN A 77 -11.97 -18.29 -4.33
N GLU A 78 -12.37 -17.86 -3.13
CA GLU A 78 -13.61 -17.12 -2.90
C GLU A 78 -13.52 -15.70 -3.46
N LEU A 79 -12.38 -15.03 -3.28
CA LEU A 79 -12.12 -13.71 -3.87
C LEU A 79 -12.16 -13.77 -5.40
N ARG A 80 -11.51 -14.78 -6.00
CA ARG A 80 -11.49 -14.98 -7.45
C ARG A 80 -12.88 -15.20 -8.01
N SER A 81 -13.65 -16.13 -7.43
CA SER A 81 -15.00 -16.45 -7.92
C SER A 81 -15.97 -15.29 -7.75
N THR A 82 -15.79 -14.46 -6.72
CA THR A 82 -16.73 -13.39 -6.37
C THR A 82 -16.42 -12.08 -7.07
N LEU A 83 -15.15 -11.72 -7.21
CA LEU A 83 -14.73 -10.36 -7.56
C LEU A 83 -14.18 -10.23 -8.99
N VAL A 84 -13.57 -11.27 -9.55
CA VAL A 84 -12.94 -11.18 -10.88
C VAL A 84 -13.99 -10.86 -11.94
N GLY A 85 -13.68 -9.85 -12.76
CA GLY A 85 -14.56 -9.33 -13.79
C GLY A 85 -15.63 -8.35 -13.29
N LYS A 86 -15.80 -8.17 -11.97
CA LYS A 86 -16.75 -7.23 -11.37
C LYS A 86 -16.09 -5.90 -11.05
N THR A 87 -16.90 -4.84 -11.00
CA THR A 87 -16.51 -3.54 -10.46
C THR A 87 -16.78 -3.54 -8.96
N VAL A 88 -15.77 -3.18 -8.19
CA VAL A 88 -15.81 -3.13 -6.73
C VAL A 88 -15.33 -1.76 -6.25
N GLU A 89 -15.77 -1.38 -5.07
CA GLU A 89 -15.31 -0.19 -4.38
C GLU A 89 -14.09 -0.56 -3.53
N ILE A 90 -12.95 0.07 -3.83
CA ILE A 90 -11.68 -0.16 -3.15
C ILE A 90 -11.27 1.13 -2.46
N SER A 91 -11.08 1.08 -1.14
CA SER A 91 -10.45 2.14 -0.37
C SER A 91 -9.01 1.75 -0.06
N TYR A 92 -8.06 2.58 -0.45
CA TYR A 92 -6.63 2.35 -0.19
C TYR A 92 -5.98 3.49 0.58
N ALA A 93 -5.01 3.16 1.44
CA ALA A 93 -4.25 4.14 2.22
C ALA A 93 -3.38 5.02 1.31
N ARG A 94 -3.49 6.34 1.45
CA ARG A 94 -2.59 7.28 0.78
C ARG A 94 -1.28 7.37 1.56
N HIS A 95 -0.16 7.09 0.89
CA HIS A 95 1.16 7.29 1.50
C HIS A 95 2.15 7.90 0.52
N TRP A 96 3.07 8.69 1.07
CA TRP A 96 4.23 9.23 0.36
C TRP A 96 5.45 8.35 0.64
N THR A 97 6.35 8.26 -0.32
CA THR A 97 7.58 7.46 -0.25
C THR A 97 8.65 8.13 -1.08
N LEU A 98 9.89 8.08 -0.60
CA LEU A 98 11.07 8.59 -1.32
C LEU A 98 11.35 7.79 -2.60
N PHE A 99 10.94 6.53 -2.65
CA PHE A 99 11.24 5.63 -3.78
C PHE A 99 10.02 5.47 -4.70
N PRO A 100 10.06 6.01 -5.93
CA PRO A 100 8.89 6.01 -6.80
C PRO A 100 8.45 4.61 -7.26
N SER A 101 9.33 3.61 -7.24
CA SER A 101 8.96 2.22 -7.54
C SER A 101 8.00 1.62 -6.51
N SER A 102 8.08 2.05 -5.24
CA SER A 102 7.13 1.62 -4.21
C SER A 102 5.78 2.36 -4.29
N LEU A 103 5.60 3.32 -5.21
CA LEU A 103 4.32 4.00 -5.47
C LEU A 103 3.35 3.15 -6.28
N ASN A 104 3.82 2.06 -6.88
CA ASN A 104 3.02 1.21 -7.76
C ASN A 104 2.15 0.20 -7.00
N SER A 105 2.40 -0.01 -5.71
CA SER A 105 1.54 -0.83 -4.85
C SER A 105 0.66 0.06 -3.96
N LYS A 106 -0.61 -0.30 -3.80
CA LYS A 106 -1.55 0.40 -2.90
C LYS A 106 -2.12 -0.56 -1.87
N HIS A 107 -1.93 -0.24 -0.60
CA HIS A 107 -2.49 -1.00 0.53
C HIS A 107 -3.98 -0.70 0.66
N ILE A 108 -4.80 -1.71 0.46
CA ILE A 108 -6.26 -1.68 0.58
C ILE A 108 -6.61 -1.76 2.06
N VAL A 109 -7.37 -0.76 2.52
CA VAL A 109 -7.90 -0.70 3.89
C VAL A 109 -9.38 -1.09 3.94
N ALA A 110 -10.10 -1.03 2.82
CA ALA A 110 -11.45 -1.57 2.73
C ALA A 110 -11.80 -2.00 1.29
N LEU A 111 -12.63 -3.03 1.19
CA LEU A 111 -13.12 -3.59 -0.07
C LEU A 111 -14.61 -3.89 0.05
N LYS A 112 -15.40 -3.29 -0.83
CA LYS A 112 -16.86 -3.46 -0.88
C LYS A 112 -17.33 -3.84 -2.29
N MET A 113 -18.38 -4.65 -2.33
CA MET A 113 -19.08 -5.01 -3.56
C MET A 113 -20.56 -4.70 -3.38
N GLY A 114 -20.99 -3.54 -3.89
CA GLY A 114 -22.32 -2.99 -3.57
C GLY A 114 -22.44 -2.73 -2.07
N GLU A 115 -23.46 -3.28 -1.43
CA GLU A 115 -23.69 -3.16 0.02
C GLU A 115 -22.86 -4.16 0.85
N LYS A 116 -22.24 -5.16 0.22
CA LYS A 116 -21.47 -6.19 0.93
C LYS A 116 -20.05 -5.72 1.22
N VAL A 117 -19.70 -5.63 2.50
CA VAL A 117 -18.32 -5.46 2.94
C VAL A 117 -17.60 -6.79 2.82
N ILE A 118 -16.57 -6.85 1.97
CA ILE A 118 -15.71 -8.03 1.80
C ILE A 118 -14.54 -7.98 2.78
N TYR A 119 -14.04 -6.77 3.04
CA TYR A 119 -12.91 -6.53 3.93
C TYR A 119 -12.92 -5.09 4.46
N SER A 120 -12.48 -4.90 5.70
CA SER A 120 -12.27 -3.60 6.33
C SER A 120 -11.21 -3.69 7.43
N GLU A 121 -10.21 -2.81 7.38
CA GLU A 121 -9.30 -2.43 8.48
C GLU A 121 -9.69 -1.07 9.08
N LEU A 122 -10.73 -0.44 8.53
CA LEU A 122 -11.27 0.80 9.08
C LEU A 122 -12.05 0.44 10.35
N ASP A 123 -11.52 0.85 11.50
CA ASP A 123 -12.19 0.84 12.81
C ASP A 123 -13.31 1.89 12.88
#